data_AF-A0A538A0A5-F1
#
_entry.id   AF-A0A538A0A5-F1
#
_cell.length_a   1.000
_cell.length_b   1.000
_cell.length_c   1.000
_cell.angle_alpha   90.00
_cell.angle_beta   90.00
_cell.angle_gamma   90.00
#
_symmetry.space_group_name_H-M   'P 1'
#
loop_
_entity.id
_entity.type
_entity.pdbx_description
1 polymer ?
#
loop_
_entity_poly.entity_id
_entity_poly.type
_entity_poly.pdbx_seq_one_letter_code
_entity_poly.pdbx_strand_id
1 'polypeptide(L)'
;MTRAVRIGLLVLGAGFGVVAYRAQINGLGTTVLHVPGPSGTHTVGPFTTSGRSFAVVAVGIAFIAAGAIAWSTRYRNRIAPLMIATGFLWLARQLRYSHNSALFTLFFLFGDLAYAMAGHVALAYPSGRVRDKWELWLVRAGYTSVLLFNFLILLFYDGNVRLHQFDPSKRRSFLLFWANDAVALKIQEIFVAFFYGLLASLFIALIVRRFIQATPRARRLLAPLLLAVAVAALRSVWECIFTFVDRPPSIAYNELFWWQIFGFIAFLIAIVDGLLRARLAHAGVGDLVLELERTPQHRLGETLSRALRDRTLEIAFWVPNRGEYVDAFGRTIVLPTDGIRAVTKLDSDGEPVAALIHDPSLLEDPTLVGAAAAAARLSLENARLHAETRAQLAQVQESRARIVTAADEERRRIERDIHDGAQQRLVALGLQLRSAQRTAGAADDPQLRKLLEGTIAELQVAVDELRELARGVHPAILTEDGLCAALEALATRSPFPIALDVEDERLPEPVEATAYFVACEALANVGKHSSASNVTVEAHRHNGVLTVEIDDDGVGGASAQNGSGLRGLADRVEALGGRLVIDSPDGGGTRIVAEIPCAS
;
A
#
# COMPACT_ATOMS: atom_id res chain seq x y z
N MET A 1 -29.94 -5.40 12.02
CA MET A 1 -30.37 -4.24 12.86
C MET A 1 -30.41 -2.89 12.12
N THR A 2 -30.12 -2.81 10.81
CA THR A 2 -29.94 -1.53 10.07
C THR A 2 -31.17 -0.98 9.33
N ARG A 3 -32.26 -1.75 9.18
CA ARG A 3 -33.49 -1.29 8.48
C ARG A 3 -34.50 -0.59 9.40
N ALA A 4 -34.53 -0.88 10.70
CA ALA A 4 -35.51 -0.32 11.64
C ALA A 4 -35.24 1.17 11.99
N VAL A 5 -33.96 1.59 12.05
CA VAL A 5 -33.57 2.96 12.41
C VAL A 5 -33.93 3.98 11.31
N ARG A 6 -33.92 3.57 10.04
CA ARG A 6 -34.25 4.48 8.90
C ARG A 6 -35.73 4.87 8.85
N ILE A 7 -36.64 4.01 9.31
CA ILE A 7 -38.08 4.29 9.32
C ILE A 7 -38.46 5.08 10.59
N GLY A 8 -37.86 4.77 11.74
CA GLY A 8 -38.10 5.50 12.99
C GLY A 8 -37.67 6.97 12.96
N LEU A 9 -36.51 7.29 12.36
CA LEU A 9 -35.99 8.67 12.31
C LEU A 9 -36.82 9.58 11.38
N LEU A 10 -37.31 9.01 10.27
CA LEU A 10 -38.11 9.72 9.27
C LEU A 10 -39.55 9.96 9.77
N VAL A 11 -40.11 8.99 10.50
CA VAL A 11 -41.44 9.10 11.13
C VAL A 11 -41.43 10.02 12.35
N LEU A 12 -40.38 10.00 13.18
CA LEU A 12 -40.23 10.95 14.29
C LEU A 12 -39.96 12.38 13.80
N GLY A 13 -39.15 12.56 12.76
CA GLY A 13 -38.88 13.87 12.14
C GLY A 13 -40.12 14.46 11.45
N ALA A 14 -40.90 13.63 10.76
CA ALA A 14 -42.18 14.04 10.18
C ALA A 14 -43.24 14.34 11.27
N GLY A 15 -43.29 13.53 12.34
CA GLY A 15 -44.18 13.75 13.48
C GLY A 15 -43.88 15.03 14.25
N PHE A 16 -42.60 15.31 14.56
CA PHE A 16 -42.18 16.57 15.19
C PHE A 16 -42.41 17.78 14.28
N GLY A 17 -42.13 17.64 12.98
CA GLY A 17 -42.36 18.68 11.98
C GLY A 17 -43.84 19.05 11.85
N VAL A 18 -44.73 18.06 11.82
CA VAL A 18 -46.19 18.28 11.75
C VAL A 18 -46.75 18.88 13.05
N VAL A 19 -46.26 18.45 14.22
CA VAL A 19 -46.73 18.98 15.53
C VAL A 19 -46.25 20.42 15.77
N ALA A 20 -44.97 20.72 15.49
CA ALA A 20 -44.44 22.08 15.61
C ALA A 20 -45.09 23.04 14.59
N TYR A 21 -45.40 22.55 13.39
CA TYR A 21 -46.03 23.35 12.34
C TYR A 21 -47.53 23.58 12.56
N ARG A 22 -48.26 22.60 13.10
CA ARG A 22 -49.65 22.79 13.53
C ARG A 22 -49.76 23.86 14.64
N ALA A 23 -48.75 23.96 15.51
CA ALA A 23 -48.66 25.03 16.50
C ALA A 23 -48.39 26.41 15.89
N GLN A 24 -47.63 26.49 14.79
CA GLN A 24 -47.35 27.73 14.06
C GLN A 24 -48.54 28.19 13.19
N ILE A 25 -49.25 27.26 12.54
CA ILE A 25 -50.51 27.53 11.81
C ILE A 25 -51.60 28.02 12.77
N ASN A 26 -51.70 27.45 13.97
CA ASN A 26 -52.66 27.90 14.98
C ASN A 26 -52.30 29.27 15.60
N GLY A 27 -51.13 29.85 15.30
CA GLY A 27 -50.68 31.17 15.78
C GLY A 27 -50.71 32.29 14.74
N LEU A 28 -50.89 31.97 13.46
CA LEU A 28 -51.11 32.94 12.39
C LEU A 28 -52.24 32.39 11.52
N GLY A 29 -53.44 32.89 11.77
CA GLY A 29 -54.60 32.59 10.93
C GLY A 29 -54.25 32.80 9.46
N THR A 30 -54.49 31.78 8.66
CA THR A 30 -54.58 31.89 7.20
C THR A 30 -55.65 32.91 6.87
N THR A 31 -55.25 34.17 6.76
CA THR A 31 -56.09 35.24 6.23
C THR A 31 -55.35 35.82 5.04
N VAL A 32 -55.77 35.42 3.84
CA VAL A 32 -55.55 36.21 2.65
C VAL A 32 -56.33 37.50 2.88
N LEU A 33 -55.65 38.53 3.36
CA LEU A 33 -56.25 39.83 3.63
C LEU A 33 -56.20 40.65 2.34
N HIS A 34 -57.28 40.61 1.57
CA HIS A 34 -57.56 41.65 0.59
C HIS A 34 -57.93 42.92 1.36
N VAL A 35 -57.03 43.90 1.41
CA VAL A 35 -57.34 45.25 1.92
C VAL A 35 -57.67 46.14 0.72
N PRO A 36 -58.91 46.64 0.56
CA PRO A 36 -59.19 47.68 -0.40
C PRO A 36 -58.72 49.03 0.17
N GLY A 37 -57.78 49.67 -0.51
CA GLY A 37 -57.44 51.09 -0.31
C GLY A 37 -57.86 51.92 -1.52
N PRO A 38 -57.97 53.26 -1.40
CA PRO A 38 -58.55 54.14 -2.43
C PRO A 38 -57.78 54.20 -3.76
N SER A 39 -56.65 53.49 -3.89
CA SER A 39 -55.75 53.52 -5.05
C SER A 39 -55.28 52.15 -5.56
N GLY A 40 -55.98 51.05 -5.20
CA GLY A 40 -55.80 49.73 -5.82
C GLY A 40 -55.34 48.60 -4.88
N THR A 41 -55.51 47.35 -5.34
CA THR A 41 -55.13 46.12 -4.63
C THR A 41 -53.63 45.87 -4.73
N HIS A 42 -52.92 45.85 -3.60
CA HIS A 42 -51.54 45.35 -3.54
C HIS A 42 -51.51 43.84 -3.28
N THR A 43 -51.06 43.07 -4.27
CA THR A 43 -50.69 41.66 -4.11
C THR A 43 -49.28 41.56 -3.52
N VAL A 44 -49.17 41.02 -2.30
CA VAL A 44 -47.88 40.63 -1.71
C VAL A 44 -47.41 39.33 -2.40
N GLY A 45 -46.17 39.32 -2.92
CA GLY A 45 -45.64 38.28 -3.81
C GLY A 45 -45.45 36.87 -3.21
N PRO A 46 -45.04 35.88 -4.04
CA PRO A 46 -45.21 34.44 -3.81
C PRO A 46 -44.35 33.80 -2.70
N PHE A 47 -43.39 34.53 -2.11
CA PHE A 47 -42.53 34.03 -1.03
C PHE A 47 -43.27 34.07 0.32
N THR A 48 -44.38 33.36 0.37
CA THR A 48 -45.24 33.21 1.53
C THR A 48 -44.55 32.37 2.61
N THR A 49 -45.02 32.49 3.85
CA THR A 49 -44.57 31.81 5.08
C THR A 49 -44.26 30.30 4.92
N SER A 50 -44.83 29.64 3.91
CA SER A 50 -44.57 28.25 3.52
C SER A 50 -43.11 28.00 3.09
N GLY A 51 -42.50 28.86 2.27
CA GLY A 51 -41.13 28.69 1.77
C GLY A 51 -40.08 28.77 2.87
N ARG A 52 -40.24 29.70 3.81
CA ARG A 52 -39.37 29.80 5.00
C ARG A 52 -39.49 28.58 5.90
N SER A 53 -40.71 28.08 6.08
CA SER A 53 -40.98 26.90 6.89
C SER A 53 -40.30 25.66 6.31
N PHE A 54 -40.41 25.46 4.99
CA PHE A 54 -39.72 24.38 4.29
C PHE A 54 -38.20 24.48 4.44
N ALA A 55 -37.63 25.68 4.26
CA ALA A 55 -36.18 25.90 4.38
C ALA A 55 -35.65 25.57 5.79
N VAL A 56 -36.35 25.99 6.85
CA VAL A 56 -36.01 25.67 8.24
C VAL A 56 -35.99 24.16 8.46
N VAL A 57 -37.03 23.45 8.00
CA VAL A 57 -37.14 22.00 8.14
C VAL A 57 -36.02 21.29 7.37
N ALA A 58 -35.75 21.74 6.14
CA ALA A 58 -34.70 21.20 5.30
C ALA A 58 -33.32 21.29 5.97
N VAL A 59 -32.97 22.44 6.59
CA VAL A 59 -31.71 22.60 7.33
C VAL A 59 -31.63 21.64 8.51
N GLY A 60 -32.68 21.51 9.32
CA GLY A 60 -32.71 20.58 10.46
C GLY A 60 -32.53 19.12 10.04
N ILE A 61 -33.24 18.69 8.99
CA ILE A 61 -33.10 17.34 8.42
C ILE A 61 -31.70 17.15 7.84
N ALA A 62 -31.14 18.15 7.15
CA ALA A 62 -29.81 18.06 6.57
C ALA A 62 -28.72 17.89 7.64
N PHE A 63 -28.83 18.58 8.79
CA PHE A 63 -27.94 18.36 9.94
C PHE A 63 -28.03 16.92 10.47
N ILE A 64 -29.25 16.41 10.65
CA ILE A 64 -29.49 15.05 11.13
C ILE A 64 -28.94 14.02 10.13
N ALA A 65 -29.20 14.20 8.84
CA ALA A 65 -28.73 13.31 7.78
C ALA A 65 -27.20 13.32 7.67
N ALA A 66 -26.58 14.50 7.66
CA ALA A 66 -25.12 14.63 7.64
C ALA A 66 -24.48 14.02 8.89
N GLY A 67 -25.07 14.23 10.07
CA GLY A 67 -24.63 13.61 11.32
C GLY A 67 -24.79 12.08 11.30
N ALA A 68 -25.88 11.55 10.75
CA ALA A 68 -26.08 10.10 10.59
C ALA A 68 -25.09 9.47 9.61
N ILE A 69 -24.78 10.16 8.49
CA ILE A 69 -23.72 9.77 7.56
C ILE A 69 -22.39 9.73 8.29
N ALA A 70 -22.03 10.80 9.01
CA ALA A 70 -20.81 10.90 9.82
C ALA A 70 -20.72 9.84 10.92
N TRP A 71 -21.85 9.41 11.48
CA TRP A 71 -21.91 8.33 12.47
C TRP A 71 -21.67 6.96 11.83
N SER A 72 -22.24 6.74 10.64
CA SER A 72 -22.21 5.45 9.93
C SER A 72 -20.81 5.08 9.42
N THR A 73 -19.92 6.05 9.25
CA THR A 73 -18.58 5.83 8.71
C THR A 73 -17.60 5.21 9.72
N ARG A 74 -18.01 4.85 10.95
CA ARG A 74 -17.21 4.20 12.04
C ARG A 74 -15.93 4.94 12.47
N TYR A 75 -15.48 5.93 11.72
CA TYR A 75 -14.36 6.76 12.06
C TYR A 75 -14.81 7.74 13.15
N ARG A 76 -14.29 7.55 14.37
CA ARG A 76 -14.28 8.35 15.63
C ARG A 76 -14.87 9.79 15.62
N ASN A 77 -15.97 10.03 14.94
CA ASN A 77 -16.54 11.35 14.71
C ASN A 77 -17.46 11.69 15.87
N ARG A 78 -16.84 12.18 16.95
CA ARG A 78 -17.54 12.81 18.08
C ARG A 78 -18.38 14.02 17.66
N ILE A 79 -18.22 14.49 16.43
CA ILE A 79 -19.01 15.54 15.79
C ILE A 79 -20.40 15.02 15.39
N ALA A 80 -20.55 13.74 15.05
CA ALA A 80 -21.82 13.16 14.63
C ALA A 80 -22.97 13.34 15.65
N PRO A 81 -22.82 13.01 16.96
CA PRO A 81 -23.87 13.28 17.95
C PRO A 81 -24.19 14.77 18.03
N LEU A 82 -23.17 15.64 17.97
CA LEU A 82 -23.36 17.08 18.03
C LEU A 82 -24.18 17.58 16.84
N MET A 83 -23.89 17.13 15.61
CA MET A 83 -24.66 17.51 14.41
C MET A 83 -26.11 17.03 14.47
N ILE A 84 -26.34 15.78 14.90
CA ILE A 84 -27.68 15.24 15.06
C ILE A 84 -28.46 16.07 16.09
N ALA A 85 -27.86 16.33 17.25
CA ALA A 85 -28.47 17.13 18.30
C ALA A 85 -28.70 18.59 17.85
N THR A 86 -27.79 19.21 17.09
CA THR A 86 -27.99 20.52 16.47
C THR A 86 -29.24 20.53 15.58
N GLY A 87 -29.40 19.52 14.71
CA GLY A 87 -30.55 19.43 13.81
C GLY A 87 -31.87 19.20 14.55
N PHE A 88 -31.90 18.35 15.57
CA PHE A 88 -33.08 18.18 16.41
C PHE A 88 -33.43 19.47 17.16
N LEU A 89 -32.45 20.13 17.77
CA LEU A 89 -32.67 21.34 18.54
C LEU A 89 -33.06 22.53 17.64
N TRP A 90 -32.53 22.60 16.42
CA TRP A 90 -32.95 23.54 15.39
C TRP A 90 -34.43 23.45 15.05
N LEU A 91 -34.94 22.22 14.92
CA LEU A 91 -36.38 21.97 14.68
C LEU A 91 -37.19 22.22 15.94
N ALA A 92 -36.74 21.71 17.08
CA ALA A 92 -37.44 21.82 18.35
C ALA A 92 -37.54 23.28 18.85
N ARG A 93 -36.57 24.14 18.48
CA ARG A 93 -36.61 25.59 18.71
C ARG A 93 -37.92 26.22 18.23
N GLN A 94 -38.56 25.68 17.18
CA GLN A 94 -39.83 26.22 16.68
C GLN A 94 -41.00 26.08 17.69
N LEU A 95 -40.89 25.17 18.67
CA LEU A 95 -41.88 25.02 19.74
C LEU A 95 -41.90 26.21 20.70
N ARG A 96 -40.92 27.14 20.64
CA ARG A 96 -40.99 28.43 21.33
C ARG A 96 -42.11 29.34 20.81
N TYR A 97 -42.75 28.99 19.70
CA TYR A 97 -43.95 29.69 19.22
C TYR A 97 -45.25 29.06 19.73
N SER A 98 -45.17 28.00 20.55
CA SER A 98 -46.33 27.34 21.15
C SER A 98 -47.05 28.23 22.18
N HIS A 99 -48.38 28.08 22.25
CA HIS A 99 -49.20 28.71 23.30
C HIS A 99 -49.12 27.96 24.64
N ASN A 100 -48.57 26.75 24.66
CA ASN A 100 -48.31 26.03 25.90
C ASN A 100 -47.11 26.65 26.62
N SER A 101 -47.33 27.17 27.83
CA SER A 101 -46.31 27.81 28.66
C SER A 101 -45.06 26.94 28.91
N ALA A 102 -45.23 25.63 29.11
CA ALA A 102 -44.10 24.73 29.36
C ALA A 102 -43.22 24.58 28.11
N LEU A 103 -43.83 24.36 26.95
CA LEU A 103 -43.11 24.25 25.67
C LEU A 103 -42.47 25.59 25.29
N PHE A 104 -43.18 26.69 25.47
CA PHE A 104 -42.67 28.04 25.24
C PHE A 104 -41.38 28.27 26.05
N THR A 105 -41.44 28.17 27.38
CA THR A 105 -40.30 28.45 28.24
C THR A 105 -39.14 27.49 27.98
N LEU A 106 -39.39 26.19 27.82
CA LEU A 106 -38.34 25.19 27.58
C LEU A 106 -37.58 25.47 26.27
N PHE A 107 -38.30 25.68 25.17
CA PHE A 107 -37.68 25.86 23.86
C PHE A 107 -37.23 27.30 23.60
N PHE A 108 -37.69 28.27 24.38
CA PHE A 108 -37.07 29.59 24.45
C PHE A 108 -35.71 29.50 25.16
N LEU A 109 -35.63 28.80 26.30
CA LEU A 109 -34.39 28.64 27.07
C LEU A 109 -33.32 27.87 26.28
N PHE A 110 -33.68 26.72 25.71
CA PHE A 110 -32.70 25.81 25.10
C PHE A 110 -32.61 25.92 23.57
N GLY A 111 -33.60 26.47 22.89
CA GLY A 111 -33.70 26.39 21.42
C GLY A 111 -32.55 27.08 20.68
N ASP A 112 -32.02 28.18 21.22
CA ASP A 112 -30.90 28.91 20.60
C ASP A 112 -29.54 28.22 20.77
N LEU A 113 -29.45 27.16 21.60
CA LEU A 113 -28.21 26.39 21.73
C LEU A 113 -27.79 25.76 20.39
N ALA A 114 -28.72 25.53 19.46
CA ALA A 114 -28.41 25.03 18.12
C ALA A 114 -27.34 25.90 17.42
N TYR A 115 -27.32 27.22 17.65
CA TYR A 115 -26.28 28.11 17.11
C TYR A 115 -24.90 27.87 17.74
N ALA A 116 -24.86 27.79 19.08
CA ALA A 116 -23.62 27.49 19.81
C ALA A 116 -23.09 26.08 19.44
N MET A 117 -23.99 25.12 19.23
CA MET A 117 -23.64 23.77 18.79
C MET A 117 -23.08 23.75 17.36
N ALA A 118 -23.64 24.52 16.44
CA ALA A 118 -23.09 24.65 15.09
C ALA A 118 -21.68 25.26 15.10
N GLY A 119 -21.44 26.30 15.90
CA GLY A 119 -20.11 26.86 16.11
C GLY A 119 -19.13 25.85 16.72
N HIS A 120 -19.59 25.05 17.70
CA HIS A 120 -18.80 23.96 18.29
C HIS A 120 -18.45 22.89 17.24
N VAL A 121 -19.39 22.48 16.40
CA VAL A 121 -19.13 21.55 15.29
C VAL A 121 -18.05 22.09 14.36
N ALA A 122 -18.11 23.38 14.00
CA ALA A 122 -17.12 24.02 13.12
C ALA A 122 -15.70 24.01 13.72
N LEU A 123 -15.56 24.31 15.02
CA LEU A 123 -14.25 24.33 15.69
C LEU A 123 -13.72 22.92 15.98
N ALA A 124 -14.62 21.98 16.30
CA ALA A 124 -14.26 20.59 16.55
C ALA A 124 -13.84 19.85 15.27
N TYR A 125 -14.33 20.26 14.10
CA TYR A 125 -13.94 19.68 12.82
C TYR A 125 -12.45 19.92 12.50
N PRO A 126 -11.70 18.96 11.93
CA PRO A 126 -12.10 17.58 11.60
C PRO A 126 -11.90 16.59 12.76
N SER A 127 -11.08 16.94 13.75
CA SER A 127 -10.63 16.01 14.81
C SER A 127 -11.73 15.52 15.77
N GLY A 128 -12.89 16.19 15.76
CA GLY A 128 -13.99 15.97 16.68
C GLY A 128 -13.74 16.45 18.11
N ARG A 129 -12.68 17.23 18.33
CA ARG A 129 -12.37 17.83 19.62
C ARG A 129 -11.85 19.24 19.43
N VAL A 130 -12.22 20.11 20.36
CA VAL A 130 -11.63 21.44 20.49
C VAL A 130 -10.40 21.31 21.38
N ARG A 131 -9.21 21.53 20.81
CA ARG A 131 -7.92 21.39 21.52
C ARG A 131 -7.35 22.73 21.96
N ASP A 132 -7.61 23.79 21.19
CA ASP A 132 -7.11 25.12 21.51
C ASP A 132 -7.86 25.73 22.70
N LYS A 133 -7.12 26.38 23.60
CA LYS A 133 -7.68 26.95 24.83
C LYS A 133 -8.65 28.10 24.55
N TRP A 134 -8.40 28.90 23.50
CA TRP A 134 -9.26 30.01 23.09
C TRP A 134 -10.51 29.53 22.39
N GLU A 135 -10.39 28.52 21.52
CA GLU A 135 -11.56 27.85 20.94
C GLU A 135 -12.45 27.25 22.04
N LEU A 136 -11.86 26.59 23.04
CA LEU A 136 -12.61 25.99 24.15
C LEU A 136 -13.30 27.05 25.01
N TRP A 137 -12.61 28.15 25.31
CA TRP A 137 -13.20 29.29 26.03
C TRP A 137 -14.39 29.86 25.25
N LEU A 138 -14.24 30.07 23.94
CA LEU A 138 -15.30 30.65 23.10
C LEU A 138 -16.53 29.72 23.05
N VAL A 139 -16.32 28.42 22.90
CA VAL A 139 -17.40 27.42 22.92
C VAL A 139 -18.14 27.48 24.25
N ARG A 140 -17.43 27.47 25.39
CA ARG A 140 -18.03 27.58 26.72
C ARG A 140 -18.78 28.90 26.90
N ALA A 141 -18.18 30.01 26.49
CA ALA A 141 -18.81 31.33 26.55
C ALA A 141 -20.11 31.36 25.75
N GLY A 142 -20.13 30.77 24.54
CA GLY A 142 -21.33 30.69 23.69
C GLY A 142 -22.48 29.88 24.31
N TYR A 143 -22.21 28.70 24.87
CA TYR A 143 -23.24 27.92 25.56
C TYR A 143 -23.76 28.64 26.81
N THR A 144 -22.85 29.16 27.63
CA THR A 144 -23.20 29.87 28.87
C THR A 144 -24.01 31.12 28.58
N SER A 145 -23.64 31.91 27.57
CA SER A 145 -24.38 33.12 27.22
C SER A 145 -25.78 32.82 26.74
N VAL A 146 -25.97 31.81 25.88
CA VAL A 146 -27.31 31.44 25.39
C VAL A 146 -28.21 31.06 26.56
N LEU A 147 -27.73 30.19 27.46
CA LEU A 147 -28.52 29.76 28.62
C LEU A 147 -28.81 30.91 29.59
N LEU A 148 -27.77 31.69 29.94
CA LEU A 148 -27.88 32.77 30.91
C LEU A 148 -28.83 33.87 30.43
N PHE A 149 -28.63 34.39 29.21
CA PHE A 149 -29.45 35.49 28.72
C PHE A 149 -30.89 35.05 28.44
N ASN A 150 -31.12 33.87 27.87
CA ASN A 150 -32.48 33.38 27.66
C ASN A 150 -33.21 33.15 28.99
N PHE A 151 -32.52 32.65 30.01
CA PHE A 151 -33.06 32.55 31.37
C PHE A 151 -33.43 33.93 31.93
N LEU A 152 -32.51 34.90 31.86
CA LEU A 152 -32.75 36.26 32.35
C LEU A 152 -33.91 36.94 31.63
N ILE A 153 -34.05 36.78 30.31
CA ILE A 153 -35.20 37.31 29.55
C ILE A 153 -36.51 36.70 30.06
N LEU A 154 -36.55 35.37 30.28
CA LEU A 154 -37.75 34.67 30.74
C LEU A 154 -38.20 35.04 32.16
N LEU A 155 -37.33 35.64 32.99
CA LEU A 155 -37.70 36.15 34.32
C LEU A 155 -38.54 37.43 34.25
N PHE A 156 -38.41 38.21 33.17
CA PHE A 156 -39.01 39.55 33.06
C PHE A 156 -40.01 39.72 31.90
N TYR A 157 -39.99 38.84 30.90
CA TYR A 157 -40.79 38.98 29.69
C TYR A 157 -42.27 38.59 29.89
N ASP A 158 -43.18 39.54 29.69
CA ASP A 158 -44.65 39.38 29.84
C ASP A 158 -45.39 39.38 28.48
N GLY A 159 -44.67 39.54 27.37
CA GLY A 159 -45.22 39.32 26.03
C GLY A 159 -45.95 40.51 25.41
N ASN A 160 -45.88 41.70 26.01
CA ASN A 160 -46.53 42.90 25.45
C ASN A 160 -45.61 43.66 24.47
N VAL A 161 -44.30 43.40 24.52
CA VAL A 161 -43.30 43.98 23.62
C VAL A 161 -42.77 42.94 22.64
N ARG A 162 -42.49 43.39 21.41
CA ARG A 162 -41.78 42.62 20.40
C ARG A 162 -40.30 42.50 20.77
N LEU A 163 -39.89 41.31 21.20
CA LEU A 163 -38.48 40.97 21.27
C LEU A 163 -37.90 40.83 19.85
N HIS A 164 -36.62 41.13 19.66
CA HIS A 164 -35.92 40.96 18.39
C HIS A 164 -36.14 39.54 17.86
N GLN A 165 -36.62 39.43 16.62
CA GLN A 165 -36.96 38.16 15.93
C GLN A 165 -38.07 37.30 16.56
N PHE A 166 -38.83 37.82 17.52
CA PHE A 166 -39.92 37.13 18.19
C PHE A 166 -41.21 37.94 18.09
N ASP A 167 -42.30 37.30 17.67
CA ASP A 167 -43.56 37.98 17.40
C ASP A 167 -44.29 38.35 18.72
N PRO A 168 -44.77 39.60 18.91
CA PRO A 168 -45.55 39.97 20.08
C PRO A 168 -46.82 39.13 20.17
N SER A 169 -46.81 38.19 21.08
CA SER A 169 -47.95 37.33 21.41
C SER A 169 -47.88 37.03 22.90
N LYS A 170 -49.01 37.17 23.59
CA LYS A 170 -49.08 36.89 25.02
C LYS A 170 -48.84 35.41 25.27
N ARG A 171 -47.59 35.06 25.58
CA ARG A 171 -47.16 33.72 25.99
C ARG A 171 -46.55 33.83 27.37
N ARG A 172 -47.22 33.28 28.38
CA ARG A 172 -46.73 33.33 29.76
C ARG A 172 -45.66 32.28 29.97
N SER A 173 -44.46 32.73 30.35
CA SER A 173 -43.41 31.84 30.85
C SER A 173 -43.71 31.41 32.28
N PHE A 174 -43.46 30.15 32.63
CA PHE A 174 -43.58 29.70 34.03
C PHE A 174 -42.44 30.19 34.93
N LEU A 175 -41.37 30.74 34.34
CA LEU A 175 -40.24 31.36 35.06
C LEU A 175 -40.45 32.86 35.31
N LEU A 176 -41.56 33.44 34.86
CA LEU A 176 -41.84 34.86 35.03
C LEU A 176 -41.86 35.20 36.53
N PHE A 177 -40.89 36.01 36.96
CA PHE A 177 -40.76 36.45 38.34
C PHE A 177 -41.38 37.84 38.51
N TRP A 178 -41.04 38.78 37.61
CA TRP A 178 -41.53 40.15 37.65
C TRP A 178 -41.71 40.71 36.24
N ALA A 179 -42.95 41.02 35.85
CA ALA A 179 -43.26 41.51 34.51
C ALA A 179 -42.66 42.91 34.26
N ASN A 180 -41.62 42.98 33.43
CA ASN A 180 -41.02 44.20 32.94
C ASN A 180 -40.40 43.99 31.54
N ASP A 181 -41.21 44.26 30.52
CA ASP A 181 -40.79 44.09 29.13
C ASP A 181 -39.65 45.05 28.71
N ALA A 182 -39.50 46.21 29.36
CA ALA A 182 -38.39 47.13 29.08
C ALA A 182 -37.05 46.54 29.56
N VAL A 183 -37.03 45.90 30.73
CA VAL A 183 -35.87 45.17 31.24
C VAL A 183 -35.57 43.96 30.36
N ALA A 184 -36.58 43.18 29.98
CA ALA A 184 -36.41 42.04 29.07
C ALA A 184 -35.81 42.46 27.72
N LEU A 185 -36.28 43.57 27.14
CA LEU A 185 -35.75 44.13 25.90
C LEU A 185 -34.28 44.55 26.04
N LYS A 186 -33.92 45.25 27.13
CA LYS A 186 -32.53 45.66 27.38
C LYS A 186 -31.59 44.46 27.57
N ILE A 187 -32.04 43.42 28.29
CA ILE A 187 -31.30 42.16 28.41
C ILE A 187 -31.10 41.53 27.03
N GLN A 188 -32.13 41.55 26.17
CA GLN A 188 -32.02 41.04 24.82
C GLN A 188 -31.05 41.85 23.93
N GLU A 189 -31.04 43.18 24.02
CA GLU A 189 -30.07 44.02 23.31
C GLU A 189 -28.63 43.70 23.74
N ILE A 190 -28.39 43.52 25.05
CA ILE A 190 -27.08 43.12 25.58
C ILE A 190 -26.70 41.73 25.06
N PHE A 191 -27.65 40.78 25.06
CA PHE A 191 -27.43 39.44 24.49
C PHE A 191 -27.04 39.52 23.02
N VAL A 192 -27.72 40.35 22.23
CA VAL A 192 -27.43 40.51 20.81
C VAL A 192 -26.04 41.10 20.59
N ALA A 193 -25.69 42.17 21.30
CA ALA A 193 -24.37 42.77 21.24
C ALA A 193 -23.26 41.78 21.63
N PHE A 194 -23.49 40.98 22.68
CA PHE A 194 -22.50 40.04 23.19
C PHE A 194 -22.36 38.80 22.29
N PHE A 195 -23.45 38.08 22.01
CA PHE A 195 -23.42 36.82 21.30
C PHE A 195 -23.26 37.01 19.78
N TYR A 196 -24.11 37.82 19.17
CA TYR A 196 -24.09 38.04 17.72
C TYR A 196 -23.04 39.07 17.29
N GLY A 197 -22.59 39.96 18.19
CA GLY A 197 -21.49 40.90 17.94
C GLY A 197 -20.13 40.37 18.38
N LEU A 198 -19.85 40.42 19.69
CA LEU A 198 -18.51 40.12 20.24
C LEU A 198 -18.08 38.68 20.00
N LEU A 199 -18.87 37.69 20.41
CA LEU A 199 -18.50 36.28 20.27
C LEU A 199 -18.42 35.86 18.79
N ALA A 200 -19.32 36.33 17.92
CA ALA A 200 -19.24 36.08 16.49
C ALA A 200 -17.98 36.69 15.84
N SER A 201 -17.58 37.89 16.26
CA SER A 201 -16.35 38.53 15.77
C SER A 201 -15.10 37.77 16.24
N LEU A 202 -15.07 37.34 17.50
CA LEU A 202 -13.99 36.49 18.04
C LEU A 202 -13.94 35.13 17.33
N PHE A 203 -15.09 34.55 17.00
CA PHE A 203 -15.18 33.32 16.22
C PHE A 203 -14.59 33.47 14.83
N ILE A 204 -14.93 34.55 14.10
CA ILE A 204 -14.34 34.87 12.80
C ILE A 204 -12.82 35.07 12.94
N ALA A 205 -12.36 35.80 13.96
CA ALA A 205 -10.93 36.02 14.21
C ALA A 205 -10.18 34.70 14.47
N LEU A 206 -10.77 33.77 15.23
CA LEU A 206 -10.20 32.44 15.44
C LEU A 206 -10.15 31.61 14.16
N ILE A 207 -11.19 31.67 13.33
CA ILE A 207 -11.21 30.99 12.02
C ILE A 207 -10.10 31.55 11.11
N VAL A 208 -9.96 32.86 11.04
CA VAL A 208 -8.91 33.52 10.25
C VAL A 208 -7.52 33.16 10.79
N ARG A 209 -7.32 33.22 12.10
CA ARG A 209 -6.07 32.80 12.75
C ARG A 209 -5.75 31.34 12.42
N ARG A 210 -6.74 30.45 12.51
CA ARG A 210 -6.59 29.02 12.20
C ARG A 210 -6.22 28.80 10.73
N PHE A 211 -6.81 29.57 9.81
CA PHE A 211 -6.45 29.51 8.40
C PHE A 211 -5.02 29.98 8.13
N ILE A 212 -4.60 31.09 8.77
CA ILE A 212 -3.24 31.63 8.63
C ILE A 212 -2.20 30.67 9.22
N GLN A 213 -2.49 30.02 10.35
CA GLN A 213 -1.57 29.07 11.00
C GLN A 213 -1.55 27.69 10.34
N ALA A 214 -2.54 27.34 9.51
CA ALA A 214 -2.60 26.06 8.81
C ALA A 214 -1.53 25.94 7.71
N THR A 215 -0.98 24.73 7.54
CA THR A 215 -0.09 24.39 6.42
C THR A 215 -0.81 24.53 5.07
N PRO A 216 -0.10 24.69 3.94
CA PRO A 216 -0.72 24.85 2.62
C PRO A 216 -1.71 23.73 2.27
N ARG A 217 -1.40 22.50 2.69
CA ARG A 217 -2.27 21.34 2.55
C ARG A 217 -3.52 21.46 3.42
N ALA A 218 -3.34 21.76 4.71
CA ALA A 218 -4.46 21.93 5.64
C ALA A 218 -5.39 23.08 5.21
N ARG A 219 -4.85 24.18 4.66
CA ARG A 219 -5.65 25.29 4.10
C ARG A 219 -6.56 24.81 2.98
N ARG A 220 -6.09 23.99 2.05
CA ARG A 220 -6.92 23.46 0.95
C ARG A 220 -8.06 22.57 1.46
N LEU A 221 -7.81 21.81 2.52
CA LEU A 221 -8.81 20.94 3.13
C LEU A 221 -9.85 21.72 3.94
N LEU A 222 -9.42 22.76 4.67
CA LEU A 222 -10.28 23.53 5.58
C LEU A 222 -10.96 24.73 4.92
N ALA A 223 -10.43 25.28 3.81
CA ALA A 223 -10.92 26.51 3.19
C ALA A 223 -12.43 26.53 2.91
N PRO A 224 -13.05 25.50 2.28
CA PRO A 224 -14.49 25.54 2.01
C PRO A 224 -15.33 25.61 3.27
N LEU A 225 -14.90 24.90 4.33
CA LEU A 225 -15.56 24.90 5.62
C LEU A 225 -15.42 26.24 6.32
N LEU A 226 -14.17 26.72 6.47
CA LEU A 226 -13.90 27.97 7.16
C LEU A 226 -14.56 29.16 6.45
N LEU A 227 -14.61 29.15 5.12
CA LEU A 227 -15.33 30.17 4.34
C LEU A 227 -16.84 30.10 4.60
N ALA A 228 -17.45 28.91 4.52
CA ALA A 228 -18.89 28.76 4.76
C ALA A 228 -19.28 29.20 6.18
N VAL A 229 -18.46 28.83 7.16
CA VAL A 229 -18.66 29.18 8.57
C VAL A 229 -18.43 30.67 8.81
N ALA A 230 -17.41 31.28 8.18
CA ALA A 230 -17.18 32.72 8.26
C ALA A 230 -18.34 33.52 7.64
N VAL A 231 -18.89 33.07 6.51
CA VAL A 231 -20.08 33.67 5.88
C VAL A 231 -21.31 33.56 6.79
N ALA A 232 -21.50 32.40 7.44
CA ALA A 232 -22.58 32.23 8.41
C ALA A 232 -22.40 33.10 9.68
N ALA A 233 -21.15 33.28 10.14
CA ALA A 233 -20.83 34.13 11.28
C ALA A 233 -20.96 35.63 10.95
N LEU A 234 -20.63 36.04 9.71
CA LEU A 234 -20.76 37.43 9.28
C LEU A 234 -22.21 37.91 9.33
N ARG A 235 -23.18 37.02 9.05
CA ARG A 235 -24.60 37.29 9.25
C ARG A 235 -24.92 37.65 10.70
N SER A 236 -24.25 37.04 11.68
CA SER A 236 -24.43 37.35 13.10
C SER A 236 -23.93 38.75 13.44
N VAL A 237 -22.76 39.12 12.95
CA VAL A 237 -22.21 40.48 13.11
C VAL A 237 -23.16 41.51 12.47
N TRP A 238 -23.68 41.19 11.29
CA TRP A 238 -24.64 42.03 10.59
C TRP A 238 -25.94 42.20 11.37
N GLU A 239 -26.44 41.14 12.00
CA GLU A 239 -27.62 41.16 12.88
C GLU A 239 -27.39 42.08 14.10
N CYS A 240 -26.19 42.03 14.70
CA CYS A 240 -25.81 42.94 15.78
C CYS A 240 -25.87 44.39 15.30
N ILE A 241 -25.27 44.73 14.16
CA ILE A 241 -25.26 46.11 13.63
C ILE A 241 -26.70 46.58 13.38
N PHE A 242 -27.51 45.76 12.70
CA PHE A 242 -28.89 46.11 12.35
C PHE A 242 -29.80 46.36 13.55
N THR A 243 -29.52 45.72 14.68
CA THR A 243 -30.28 45.87 15.92
C THR A 243 -30.16 47.29 16.50
N PHE A 244 -29.04 47.98 16.28
CA PHE A 244 -28.78 49.31 16.83
C PHE A 244 -28.93 50.44 15.80
N VAL A 245 -29.51 50.18 14.64
CA VAL A 245 -29.80 51.18 13.60
C VAL A 245 -31.27 51.61 13.70
N ASP A 246 -31.52 52.92 13.82
CA ASP A 246 -32.86 53.49 14.12
C ASP A 246 -33.94 53.20 13.06
N ARG A 247 -33.57 52.93 11.79
CA ARG A 247 -34.52 52.61 10.70
C ARG A 247 -33.95 51.55 9.75
N PRO A 248 -34.05 50.26 10.10
CA PRO A 248 -33.61 49.19 9.20
C PRO A 248 -34.55 49.09 7.99
N PRO A 249 -34.04 49.02 6.74
CA PRO A 249 -34.88 48.79 5.57
C PRO A 249 -35.66 47.49 5.72
N SER A 250 -36.96 47.49 5.40
CA SER A 250 -37.86 46.32 5.53
C SER A 250 -37.41 45.08 4.75
N ILE A 251 -36.62 45.29 3.69
CA ILE A 251 -35.99 44.25 2.86
C ILE A 251 -34.94 43.45 3.67
N ALA A 252 -34.32 44.03 4.70
CA ALA A 252 -33.20 43.43 5.41
C ALA A 252 -33.54 42.11 6.13
N TYR A 253 -34.73 41.99 6.72
CA TYR A 253 -35.07 40.77 7.48
C TYR A 253 -35.30 39.54 6.59
N ASN A 254 -35.82 39.73 5.37
CA ASN A 254 -36.00 38.62 4.43
C ASN A 254 -34.66 38.10 3.90
N GLU A 255 -33.77 39.02 3.51
CA GLU A 255 -32.46 38.66 3.00
C GLU A 255 -31.58 38.04 4.09
N LEU A 256 -31.66 38.53 5.34
CA LEU A 256 -30.93 37.96 6.47
C LEU A 256 -31.36 36.54 6.83
N PHE A 257 -32.63 36.20 6.60
CA PHE A 257 -33.11 34.83 6.76
C PHE A 257 -32.48 33.91 5.72
N TRP A 258 -32.55 34.27 4.44
CA TRP A 258 -32.01 33.42 3.37
C TRP A 258 -30.49 33.31 3.43
N TRP A 259 -29.78 34.39 3.78
CA TRP A 259 -28.34 34.33 4.06
C TRP A 259 -28.02 33.27 5.12
N GLN A 260 -28.77 33.25 6.22
CA GLN A 260 -28.57 32.23 7.26
C GLN A 260 -28.80 30.80 6.73
N ILE A 261 -29.91 30.58 6.01
CA ILE A 261 -30.22 29.27 5.42
C ILE A 261 -29.11 28.81 4.49
N PHE A 262 -28.67 29.66 3.56
CA PHE A 262 -27.60 29.32 2.62
C PHE A 262 -26.26 29.11 3.33
N GLY A 263 -25.96 29.89 4.37
CA GLY A 263 -24.76 29.71 5.19
C GLY A 263 -24.72 28.34 5.87
N PHE A 264 -25.83 27.88 6.45
CA PHE A 264 -25.91 26.55 7.05
C PHE A 264 -25.85 25.42 6.03
N ILE A 265 -26.47 25.59 4.86
CA ILE A 265 -26.38 24.61 3.77
C ILE A 265 -24.93 24.49 3.28
N ALA A 266 -24.26 25.62 3.03
CA ALA A 266 -22.86 25.64 2.63
C ALA A 266 -21.96 25.00 3.68
N PHE A 267 -22.20 25.27 4.96
CA PHE A 267 -21.51 24.65 6.08
C PHE A 267 -21.66 23.13 6.08
N LEU A 268 -22.88 22.63 5.89
CA LEU A 268 -23.17 21.20 5.83
C LEU A 268 -22.53 20.52 4.62
N ILE A 269 -22.61 21.15 3.45
CA ILE A 269 -21.96 20.65 2.24
C ILE A 269 -20.45 20.54 2.46
N ALA A 270 -19.82 21.57 3.06
CA ALA A 270 -18.40 21.56 3.33
C ALA A 270 -17.97 20.44 4.29
N ILE A 271 -18.75 20.18 5.35
CA ILE A 271 -18.49 19.05 6.26
C ILE A 271 -18.65 17.71 5.55
N VAL A 272 -19.77 17.49 4.83
CA VAL A 272 -20.05 16.22 4.16
C VAL A 272 -19.01 15.92 3.08
N ASP A 273 -18.63 16.92 2.30
CA ASP A 273 -17.55 16.80 1.32
C ASP A 273 -16.22 16.43 2.01
N GLY A 274 -15.85 17.14 3.08
CA GLY A 274 -14.67 16.82 3.88
C GLY A 274 -14.65 15.38 4.41
N LEU A 275 -15.78 14.90 4.93
CA LEU A 275 -15.96 13.53 5.41
C LEU A 275 -15.89 12.49 4.28
N LEU A 276 -16.47 12.79 3.11
CA LEU A 276 -16.43 11.90 1.94
C LEU A 276 -15.00 11.79 1.39
N ARG A 277 -14.27 12.91 1.30
CA ARG A 277 -12.86 12.91 0.90
C ARG A 277 -12.00 12.06 1.83
N ALA A 278 -12.20 12.16 3.16
CA ALA A 278 -11.51 11.31 4.13
C ALA A 278 -11.83 9.82 3.92
N ARG A 279 -13.10 9.47 3.70
CA ARG A 279 -13.51 8.09 3.43
C ARG A 279 -12.87 7.50 2.16
N LEU A 280 -12.82 8.27 1.07
CA LEU A 280 -12.22 7.84 -0.19
C LEU A 280 -10.70 7.63 -0.04
N ALA A 281 -10.02 8.45 0.75
CA ALA A 281 -8.59 8.26 1.04
C ALA A 281 -8.31 6.93 1.76
N HIS A 282 -9.18 6.50 2.67
CA HIS A 282 -9.05 5.19 3.33
C HIS A 282 -9.36 4.00 2.42
N ALA A 283 -10.34 4.13 1.53
CA ALA A 283 -10.71 3.03 0.63
C ALA A 283 -9.55 2.65 -0.31
N GLY A 284 -8.74 3.63 -0.72
CA GLY A 284 -7.58 3.41 -1.58
C GLY A 284 -6.35 2.81 -0.88
N VAL A 285 -6.40 2.54 0.43
CA VAL A 285 -5.26 1.93 1.14
C VAL A 285 -4.98 0.49 0.65
N GLY A 286 -6.02 -0.26 0.28
CA GLY A 286 -5.84 -1.59 -0.32
C GLY A 286 -5.11 -1.52 -1.67
N ASP A 287 -5.52 -0.59 -2.52
CA ASP A 287 -4.86 -0.31 -3.80
C ASP A 287 -3.43 0.20 -3.58
N LEU A 288 -3.21 0.99 -2.52
CA LEU A 288 -1.88 1.46 -2.13
C LEU A 288 -0.94 0.31 -1.78
N VAL A 289 -1.40 -0.71 -1.05
CA VAL A 289 -0.57 -1.89 -0.73
C VAL A 289 -0.13 -2.59 -2.02
N LEU A 290 -1.05 -2.81 -2.95
CA LEU A 290 -0.76 -3.45 -4.24
C LEU A 290 0.16 -2.59 -5.13
N GLU A 291 -0.02 -1.26 -5.12
CA GLU A 291 0.85 -0.33 -5.85
C GLU A 291 2.27 -0.31 -5.25
N LEU A 292 2.39 -0.31 -3.92
CA LEU A 292 3.67 -0.31 -3.23
C LEU A 292 4.44 -1.62 -3.38
N GLU A 293 3.76 -2.77 -3.51
CA GLU A 293 4.41 -4.06 -3.78
C GLU A 293 5.18 -4.05 -5.12
N ARG A 294 4.66 -3.33 -6.12
CA ARG A 294 5.27 -3.22 -7.45
C ARG A 294 6.20 -2.02 -7.61
N THR A 295 6.26 -1.14 -6.60
CA THR A 295 7.03 0.10 -6.67
C THR A 295 8.47 -0.14 -6.23
N PRO A 296 9.49 0.22 -7.04
CA PRO A 296 10.89 0.18 -6.61
C PRO A 296 11.16 1.07 -5.40
N GLN A 297 12.08 0.67 -4.51
CA GLN A 297 12.39 1.40 -3.26
C GLN A 297 12.65 2.91 -3.45
N HIS A 298 13.38 3.28 -4.51
CA HIS A 298 13.70 4.70 -4.80
C HIS A 298 12.48 5.55 -5.18
N ARG A 299 11.36 4.94 -5.62
CA ARG A 299 10.10 5.64 -5.97
C ARG A 299 9.03 5.53 -4.89
N LEU A 300 9.31 4.80 -3.81
CA LEU A 300 8.35 4.53 -2.75
C LEU A 300 7.88 5.84 -2.08
N GLY A 301 8.79 6.82 -1.96
CA GLY A 301 8.46 8.18 -1.50
C GLY A 301 7.46 8.91 -2.39
N GLU A 302 7.60 8.80 -3.72
CA GLU A 302 6.68 9.43 -4.67
C GLU A 302 5.28 8.79 -4.63
N THR A 303 5.22 7.45 -4.55
CA THR A 303 3.94 6.74 -4.44
C THR A 303 3.22 7.09 -3.13
N LEU A 304 3.92 7.08 -2.00
CA LEU A 304 3.35 7.50 -0.72
C LEU A 304 2.94 8.99 -0.73
N SER A 305 3.76 9.87 -1.31
CA SER A 305 3.45 11.29 -1.47
C SER A 305 2.15 11.49 -2.24
N ARG A 306 1.95 10.76 -3.35
CA ARG A 306 0.74 10.81 -4.17
C ARG A 306 -0.48 10.27 -3.44
N ALA A 307 -0.35 9.10 -2.81
CA ALA A 307 -1.43 8.43 -2.10
C ALA A 307 -1.90 9.24 -0.88
N LEU A 308 -0.94 9.73 -0.09
CA LEU A 308 -1.23 10.58 1.04
C LEU A 308 -1.54 12.02 0.62
N ARG A 309 -1.36 12.41 -0.65
CA ARG A 309 -1.51 13.78 -1.21
C ARG A 309 -0.55 14.82 -0.62
N ASP A 310 0.55 14.37 -0.04
CA ASP A 310 1.55 15.23 0.59
C ASP A 310 2.79 15.31 -0.30
N ARG A 311 2.90 16.40 -1.07
CA ARG A 311 4.05 16.65 -1.94
C ARG A 311 5.35 16.88 -1.18
N THR A 312 5.27 17.18 0.11
CA THR A 312 6.44 17.39 0.95
C THR A 312 6.94 16.08 1.57
N LEU A 313 6.17 14.99 1.48
CA LEU A 313 6.50 13.72 2.11
C LEU A 313 7.86 13.20 1.63
N GLU A 314 8.70 12.85 2.61
CA GLU A 314 10.02 12.27 2.40
C GLU A 314 10.12 10.97 3.21
N ILE A 315 10.86 10.00 2.69
CA ILE A 315 11.18 8.76 3.40
C ILE A 315 12.66 8.79 3.74
N ALA A 316 12.99 8.57 5.01
CA ALA A 316 14.34 8.41 5.48
C ALA A 316 14.57 6.94 5.84
N PHE A 317 15.47 6.25 5.16
CA PHE A 317 15.79 4.84 5.36
C PHE A 317 16.82 4.67 6.47
N TRP A 318 16.66 3.66 7.32
CA TRP A 318 17.64 3.37 8.35
C TRP A 318 18.81 2.55 7.80
N VAL A 319 20.04 2.91 8.18
CA VAL A 319 21.25 2.14 7.86
C VAL A 319 21.81 1.52 9.14
N PRO A 320 21.59 0.21 9.39
CA PRO A 320 21.96 -0.44 10.65
C PRO A 320 23.44 -0.27 11.03
N ASN A 321 24.36 -0.41 10.08
CA ASN A 321 25.80 -0.34 10.34
C ASN A 321 26.30 1.06 10.71
N ARG A 322 25.55 2.12 10.36
CA ARG A 322 25.91 3.52 10.64
C ARG A 322 25.13 4.12 11.79
N GLY A 323 23.98 3.56 12.15
CA GLY A 323 23.10 4.15 13.16
C GLY A 323 22.47 5.47 12.72
N GLU A 324 22.31 5.66 11.41
CA GLU A 324 21.85 6.92 10.81
C GLU A 324 20.71 6.68 9.81
N TYR A 325 19.88 7.72 9.61
CA TYR A 325 18.87 7.76 8.56
C TYR A 325 19.44 8.40 7.29
N VAL A 326 19.10 7.87 6.11
CA VAL A 326 19.54 8.36 4.80
C VAL A 326 18.36 8.54 3.85
N ASP A 327 18.49 9.43 2.87
CA ASP A 327 17.52 9.61 1.79
C ASP A 327 17.65 8.53 0.69
N ALA A 328 16.79 8.60 -0.32
CA ALA A 328 16.84 7.71 -1.49
C ALA A 328 18.15 7.82 -2.31
N PHE A 329 18.96 8.85 -2.10
CA PHE A 329 20.26 9.07 -2.74
C PHE A 329 21.44 8.73 -1.81
N GLY A 330 21.18 8.22 -0.60
CA GLY A 330 22.19 7.86 0.38
C GLY A 330 22.77 9.02 1.19
N ARG A 331 22.16 10.21 1.13
CA ARG A 331 22.57 11.37 1.95
C ARG A 331 21.96 11.28 3.34
N THR A 332 22.77 11.52 4.37
CA THR A 332 22.29 11.49 5.76
C THR A 332 21.20 12.54 5.99
N ILE A 333 20.08 12.12 6.58
CA ILE A 333 18.97 12.97 7.00
C ILE A 333 18.88 12.93 8.53
N VAL A 334 18.80 14.12 9.14
CA VAL A 334 18.43 14.26 10.56
C VAL A 334 16.92 14.44 10.64
N LEU A 335 16.26 13.61 11.44
CA LEU A 335 14.81 13.69 11.62
C LEU A 335 14.42 15.03 12.27
N PRO A 336 13.46 15.77 11.69
CA PRO A 336 13.06 17.08 12.22
C PRO A 336 12.39 16.94 13.59
N THR A 337 12.71 17.87 14.49
CA THR A 337 12.18 17.95 15.87
C THR A 337 11.46 19.27 16.16
N ASP A 338 11.43 20.18 15.18
CA ASP A 338 10.88 21.53 15.27
C ASP A 338 9.33 21.57 15.31
N GLY A 339 8.66 20.44 15.07
CA GLY A 339 7.20 20.33 15.00
C GLY A 339 6.58 20.92 13.72
N ILE A 340 7.40 21.48 12.82
CA ILE A 340 6.96 21.96 11.50
C ILE A 340 6.67 20.76 10.60
N ARG A 341 7.46 19.70 10.74
CA ARG A 341 7.27 18.41 10.08
C ARG A 341 6.96 17.34 11.13
N ALA A 342 6.03 16.45 10.80
CA ALA A 342 5.73 15.29 11.61
C ALA A 342 6.58 14.10 11.14
N VAL A 343 6.96 13.25 12.08
CA VAL A 343 7.74 12.04 11.81
C VAL A 343 6.98 10.83 12.31
N THR A 344 6.74 9.86 11.42
CA THR A 344 6.18 8.55 11.77
C THR A 344 7.25 7.49 11.53
N LYS A 345 7.72 6.83 12.59
CA LYS A 345 8.74 5.79 12.51
C LYS A 345 8.16 4.47 12.02
N LEU A 346 8.94 3.75 11.23
CA LEU A 346 8.64 2.44 10.66
C LEU A 346 9.61 1.44 11.28
N ASP A 347 9.17 0.77 12.33
CA ASP A 347 9.96 -0.26 13.02
C ASP A 347 9.45 -1.65 12.61
N SER A 348 10.35 -2.62 12.45
CA SER A 348 10.05 -4.05 12.28
C SER A 348 10.75 -4.85 13.38
N ASP A 349 10.00 -5.65 14.15
CA ASP A 349 10.49 -6.43 15.29
C ASP A 349 11.35 -5.66 16.31
N GLY A 350 11.07 -4.37 16.48
CA GLY A 350 11.79 -3.48 17.41
C GLY A 350 13.02 -2.80 16.81
N GLU A 351 13.39 -3.13 15.57
CA GLU A 351 14.47 -2.51 14.82
C GLU A 351 13.92 -1.42 13.86
N PRO A 352 14.55 -0.23 13.80
CA PRO A 352 14.14 0.81 12.88
C PRO A 352 14.45 0.39 11.43
N VAL A 353 13.45 0.55 10.54
CA VAL A 353 13.59 0.28 9.10
C VAL A 353 13.62 1.60 8.32
N ALA A 354 12.72 2.51 8.64
CA ALA A 354 12.63 3.82 7.99
C ALA A 354 11.82 4.81 8.85
N ALA A 355 11.72 6.05 8.40
CA ALA A 355 10.86 7.06 8.97
C ALA A 355 10.19 7.87 7.85
N LEU A 356 8.89 8.11 8.00
CA LEU A 356 8.11 8.99 7.12
C LEU A 356 8.13 10.39 7.70
N ILE A 357 8.69 11.35 6.97
CA ILE A 357 8.67 12.77 7.30
C ILE A 357 7.56 13.42 6.47
N HIS A 358 6.53 13.95 7.11
CA HIS A 358 5.32 14.39 6.42
C HIS A 358 4.68 15.65 7.05
N ASP A 359 3.68 16.21 6.39
CA ASP A 359 2.92 17.36 6.89
C ASP A 359 2.19 16.98 8.20
N PRO A 360 2.27 17.80 9.28
CA PRO A 360 1.61 17.51 10.56
C PRO A 360 0.09 17.34 10.48
N SER A 361 -0.58 17.90 9.46
CA SER A 361 -2.03 17.73 9.27
C SER A 361 -2.45 16.27 9.03
N LEU A 362 -1.53 15.42 8.55
CA LEU A 362 -1.78 13.99 8.43
C LEU A 362 -1.94 13.29 9.80
N LEU A 363 -1.42 13.86 10.89
CA LEU A 363 -1.63 13.33 12.25
C LEU A 363 -3.07 13.50 12.74
N GLU A 364 -3.88 14.32 12.07
CA GLU A 364 -5.33 14.38 12.32
C GLU A 364 -6.03 13.08 11.88
N ASP A 365 -5.39 12.30 11.01
CA ASP A 365 -5.81 10.98 10.56
C ASP A 365 -4.74 9.90 10.82
N PRO A 366 -4.58 9.45 12.07
CA PRO A 366 -3.57 8.46 12.42
C PRO A 366 -3.83 7.10 11.78
N THR A 367 -5.07 6.82 11.35
CA THR A 367 -5.38 5.54 10.70
C THR A 367 -4.88 5.49 9.26
N LEU A 368 -4.99 6.59 8.52
CA LEU A 368 -4.46 6.67 7.16
C LEU A 368 -2.93 6.62 7.18
N VAL A 369 -2.30 7.40 8.06
CA VAL A 369 -0.83 7.39 8.23
C VAL A 369 -0.35 6.03 8.70
N GLY A 370 -1.02 5.43 9.69
CA GLY A 370 -0.67 4.11 10.19
C GLY A 370 -0.80 3.01 9.14
N ALA A 371 -1.82 3.07 8.28
CA ALA A 371 -2.00 2.09 7.23
C ALA A 371 -1.00 2.27 6.07
N ALA A 372 -0.74 3.51 5.65
CA ALA A 372 0.32 3.81 4.68
C ALA A 372 1.71 3.42 5.22
N ALA A 373 1.96 3.66 6.51
CA ALA A 373 3.18 3.25 7.19
C ALA A 373 3.30 1.71 7.22
N ALA A 374 2.24 0.99 7.57
CA ALA A 374 2.25 -0.47 7.55
C ALA A 374 2.51 -1.03 6.13
N ALA A 375 1.87 -0.45 5.11
CA ALA A 375 2.09 -0.84 3.72
C ALA A 375 3.53 -0.55 3.26
N ALA A 376 4.07 0.62 3.61
CA ALA A 376 5.45 0.99 3.31
C ALA A 376 6.45 0.03 3.99
N ARG A 377 6.24 -0.30 5.27
CA ARG A 377 7.09 -1.25 6.00
C ARG A 377 7.10 -2.62 5.32
N LEU A 378 5.92 -3.17 5.00
CA LEU A 378 5.82 -4.48 4.33
C LEU A 378 6.54 -4.49 2.97
N SER A 379 6.39 -3.43 2.17
CA SER A 379 7.08 -3.31 0.88
C SER A 379 8.62 -3.24 1.06
N LEU A 380 9.10 -2.49 2.06
CA LEU A 380 10.54 -2.40 2.36
C LEU A 380 11.12 -3.73 2.85
N GLU A 381 10.39 -4.44 3.71
CA GLU A 381 10.79 -5.75 4.24
C GLU A 381 10.83 -6.82 3.15
N ASN A 382 9.81 -6.89 2.29
CA ASN A 382 9.80 -7.77 1.13
C ASN A 382 10.98 -7.49 0.18
N ALA A 383 11.24 -6.20 -0.10
CA ALA A 383 12.36 -5.83 -0.97
C ALA A 383 13.72 -6.24 -0.37
N ARG A 384 13.88 -6.11 0.96
CA ARG A 384 15.08 -6.58 1.67
C ARG A 384 15.23 -8.10 1.59
N LEU A 385 14.18 -8.86 1.88
CA LEU A 385 14.19 -10.34 1.81
C LEU A 385 14.50 -10.84 0.40
N HIS A 386 13.95 -10.20 -0.64
CA HIS A 386 14.27 -10.52 -2.02
C HIS A 386 15.74 -10.25 -2.38
N ALA A 387 16.31 -9.14 -1.89
CA ALA A 387 17.72 -8.83 -2.10
C ALA A 387 18.63 -9.85 -1.40
N GLU A 388 18.34 -10.20 -0.15
CA GLU A 388 19.07 -11.22 0.62
C GLU A 388 18.99 -12.59 -0.06
N THR A 389 17.81 -13.01 -0.51
CA THR A 389 17.62 -14.30 -1.20
C THR A 389 18.41 -14.36 -2.51
N ARG A 390 18.40 -13.28 -3.30
CA ARG A 390 19.18 -13.20 -4.56
C ARG A 390 20.68 -13.25 -4.29
N ALA A 391 21.15 -12.57 -3.25
CA ALA A 391 22.55 -12.60 -2.86
C ALA A 391 22.99 -14.00 -2.43
N GLN A 392 22.17 -14.71 -1.64
CA GLN A 392 22.43 -16.09 -1.26
C GLN A 392 22.44 -17.03 -2.47
N LEU A 393 21.48 -16.88 -3.40
CA LEU A 393 21.45 -17.68 -4.63
C LEU A 393 22.72 -17.49 -5.46
N ALA A 394 23.15 -16.24 -5.65
CA ALA A 394 24.39 -15.92 -6.34
C ALA A 394 25.61 -16.55 -5.67
N GLN A 395 25.68 -16.49 -4.33
CA GLN A 395 26.76 -17.11 -3.56
C GLN A 395 26.78 -18.65 -3.69
N VAL A 396 25.61 -19.29 -3.72
CA VAL A 396 25.50 -20.75 -3.92
C VAL A 396 25.94 -21.13 -5.34
N GLN A 397 25.52 -20.40 -6.37
CA GLN A 397 25.92 -20.63 -7.75
C GLN A 397 27.44 -20.49 -7.92
N GLU A 398 28.03 -19.42 -7.37
CA GLU A 398 29.47 -19.20 -7.38
C GLU A 398 30.24 -20.30 -6.64
N SER A 399 29.69 -20.78 -5.51
CA SER A 399 30.28 -21.89 -4.75
C SER A 399 30.27 -23.21 -5.52
N ARG A 400 29.16 -23.55 -6.19
CA ARG A 400 29.06 -24.77 -7.02
C ARG A 400 30.03 -24.76 -8.18
N ALA A 401 30.15 -23.63 -8.88
CA ALA A 401 31.11 -23.47 -9.98
C ALA A 401 32.55 -23.73 -9.50
N ARG A 402 32.95 -23.15 -8.36
CA ARG A 402 34.28 -23.39 -7.77
C ARG A 402 34.55 -24.86 -7.44
N ILE A 403 33.55 -25.58 -6.90
CA ILE A 403 33.70 -26.99 -6.51
C ILE A 403 33.94 -27.87 -7.75
N VAL A 404 33.17 -27.66 -8.83
CA VAL A 404 33.33 -28.44 -10.06
C VAL A 404 34.67 -28.17 -10.72
N THR A 405 35.10 -26.91 -10.82
CA THR A 405 36.43 -26.57 -11.36
C THR A 405 37.55 -27.23 -10.55
N ALA A 406 37.47 -27.20 -9.21
CA ALA A 406 38.48 -27.83 -8.36
C ALA A 406 38.51 -29.37 -8.52
N ALA A 407 37.34 -30.01 -8.66
CA ALA A 407 37.27 -31.45 -8.91
C ALA A 407 37.90 -31.84 -10.25
N ASP A 408 37.73 -31.01 -11.29
CA ASP A 408 38.30 -31.24 -12.62
C ASP A 408 39.82 -31.10 -12.64
N GLU A 409 40.36 -30.12 -11.92
CA GLU A 409 41.81 -29.95 -11.76
C GLU A 409 42.43 -31.13 -11.01
N GLU A 410 41.78 -31.57 -9.92
CA GLU A 410 42.22 -32.70 -9.11
C GLU A 410 42.24 -33.99 -9.93
N ARG A 411 41.17 -34.24 -10.69
CA ARG A 411 41.08 -35.38 -11.60
C ARG A 411 42.18 -35.36 -12.65
N ARG A 412 42.42 -34.22 -13.30
CA ARG A 412 43.52 -34.05 -14.27
C ARG A 412 44.91 -34.28 -13.65
N ARG A 413 45.08 -33.98 -12.36
CA ARG A 413 46.33 -34.29 -11.64
C ARG A 413 46.48 -35.79 -11.42
N ILE A 414 45.45 -36.45 -10.91
CA ILE A 414 45.45 -37.90 -10.67
C ILE A 414 45.70 -38.67 -11.97
N GLU A 415 45.05 -38.28 -13.07
CA GLU A 415 45.24 -38.90 -14.38
C GLU A 415 46.68 -38.81 -14.86
N ARG A 416 47.34 -37.65 -14.72
CA ARG A 416 48.77 -37.48 -15.02
C ARG A 416 49.68 -38.31 -14.12
N ASP A 417 49.41 -38.33 -12.82
CA ASP A 417 50.20 -39.10 -11.86
C ASP A 417 50.12 -40.61 -12.13
N ILE A 418 48.94 -41.11 -12.53
CA ILE A 418 48.73 -42.50 -12.95
C ILE A 418 49.44 -42.76 -14.29
N HIS A 419 49.28 -41.87 -15.27
CA HIS A 419 49.90 -41.99 -16.59
C HIS A 419 51.42 -42.09 -16.47
N ASP A 420 52.06 -41.12 -15.82
CA ASP A 420 53.51 -41.05 -15.78
C ASP A 420 54.10 -42.07 -14.79
N GLY A 421 53.46 -42.27 -13.64
CA GLY A 421 54.00 -43.12 -12.58
C GLY A 421 53.78 -44.62 -12.77
N ALA A 422 52.58 -45.04 -13.22
CA ALA A 422 52.26 -46.46 -13.35
C ALA A 422 52.68 -47.02 -14.71
N GLN A 423 52.52 -46.27 -15.82
CA GLN A 423 52.93 -46.76 -17.14
C GLN A 423 54.44 -46.94 -17.25
N GLN A 424 55.25 -45.99 -16.76
CA GLN A 424 56.71 -46.13 -16.81
C GLN A 424 57.19 -47.39 -16.10
N ARG A 425 56.57 -47.72 -14.95
CA ARG A 425 56.88 -48.95 -14.19
C ARG A 425 56.47 -50.21 -14.94
N LEU A 426 55.29 -50.24 -15.54
CA LEU A 426 54.82 -51.40 -16.31
C LEU A 426 55.61 -51.62 -17.59
N VAL A 427 55.98 -50.55 -18.32
CA VAL A 427 56.83 -50.63 -19.51
C VAL A 427 58.23 -51.13 -19.15
N ALA A 428 58.81 -50.65 -18.05
CA ALA A 428 60.10 -51.14 -17.57
C ALA A 428 60.04 -52.63 -17.19
N LEU A 429 58.96 -53.07 -16.53
CA LEU A 429 58.72 -54.48 -16.21
C LEU A 429 58.64 -55.35 -17.47
N GLY A 430 57.98 -54.85 -18.52
CA GLY A 430 57.86 -55.56 -19.80
C GLY A 430 59.19 -55.70 -20.54
N LEU A 431 60.06 -54.69 -20.46
CA LEU A 431 61.43 -54.77 -20.98
C LEU A 431 62.29 -55.77 -20.20
N GLN A 432 62.15 -55.83 -18.88
CA GLN A 432 62.84 -56.82 -18.04
C GLN A 432 62.39 -58.25 -18.36
N LEU A 433 61.09 -58.48 -18.55
CA LEU A 433 60.55 -59.79 -18.94
C LEU A 433 61.01 -60.22 -20.34
N ARG A 434 61.03 -59.31 -21.32
CA ARG A 434 61.58 -59.58 -22.66
C ARG A 434 63.08 -59.88 -22.63
N SER A 435 63.83 -59.22 -21.73
CA SER A 435 65.25 -59.51 -21.52
C SER A 435 65.43 -60.91 -20.92
N ALA A 436 64.66 -61.24 -19.87
CA ALA A 436 64.66 -62.57 -19.26
C ALA A 436 64.29 -63.68 -20.27
N GLN A 437 63.34 -63.43 -21.16
CA GLN A 437 62.97 -64.36 -22.25
C GLN A 437 64.14 -64.61 -23.22
N ARG A 438 64.90 -63.57 -23.59
CA ARG A 438 66.07 -63.72 -24.47
C ARG A 438 67.21 -64.51 -23.80
N THR A 439 67.44 -64.28 -22.51
CA THR A 439 68.45 -65.02 -21.74
C THR A 439 68.02 -66.47 -21.48
N ALA A 440 66.74 -66.69 -21.18
CA ALA A 440 66.18 -68.03 -20.93
C ALA A 440 66.12 -68.87 -22.21
N GLY A 441 65.97 -68.28 -23.40
CA GLY A 441 66.02 -68.99 -24.69
C GLY A 441 67.36 -69.70 -24.99
N ALA A 442 68.40 -69.50 -24.17
CA ALA A 442 69.64 -70.27 -24.21
C ALA A 442 69.56 -71.59 -23.43
N ALA A 443 68.55 -71.79 -22.59
CA ALA A 443 68.24 -73.02 -21.87
C ALA A 443 66.93 -73.59 -22.45
N ASP A 444 66.96 -74.79 -23.03
CA ASP A 444 65.91 -75.35 -23.88
C ASP A 444 64.65 -75.83 -23.09
N ASP A 445 63.97 -74.94 -22.35
CA ASP A 445 62.74 -75.21 -21.58
C ASP A 445 61.49 -74.60 -22.25
N PRO A 446 60.64 -75.42 -22.90
CA PRO A 446 59.43 -74.97 -23.58
C PRO A 446 58.34 -74.40 -22.66
N GLN A 447 58.26 -74.86 -21.40
CA GLN A 447 57.23 -74.41 -20.46
C GLN A 447 57.53 -73.00 -19.93
N LEU A 448 58.79 -72.73 -19.59
CA LEU A 448 59.25 -71.41 -19.17
C LEU A 448 59.03 -70.36 -20.27
N ARG A 449 59.29 -70.73 -21.53
CA ARG A 449 59.07 -69.85 -22.68
C ARG A 449 57.59 -69.48 -22.87
N LYS A 450 56.68 -70.46 -22.76
CA LYS A 450 55.24 -70.24 -22.88
C LYS A 450 54.68 -69.39 -21.73
N LEU A 451 55.19 -69.58 -20.51
CA LEU A 451 54.83 -68.75 -19.35
C LEU A 451 55.26 -67.30 -19.56
N LEU A 452 56.51 -67.06 -20.00
CA LEU A 452 57.01 -65.71 -20.28
C LEU A 452 56.25 -65.01 -21.43
N GLU A 453 55.89 -65.74 -22.50
CA GLU A 453 55.05 -65.20 -23.58
C GLU A 453 53.66 -64.81 -23.06
N GLY A 454 53.03 -65.64 -22.23
CA GLY A 454 51.74 -65.35 -21.60
C GLY A 454 51.79 -64.14 -20.67
N THR A 455 52.81 -64.04 -19.80
CA THR A 455 52.97 -62.91 -18.88
C THR A 455 53.29 -61.59 -19.60
N ILE A 456 54.07 -61.64 -20.69
CA ILE A 456 54.30 -60.45 -21.52
C ILE A 456 52.98 -60.00 -22.16
N ALA A 457 52.16 -60.93 -22.66
CA ALA A 457 50.86 -60.61 -23.25
C ALA A 457 49.89 -60.01 -22.21
N GLU A 458 49.78 -60.59 -21.02
CA GLU A 458 48.95 -60.05 -19.92
C GLU A 458 49.42 -58.65 -19.47
N LEU A 459 50.73 -58.43 -19.39
CA LEU A 459 51.27 -57.10 -19.09
C LEU A 459 50.98 -56.08 -20.19
N GLN A 460 51.00 -56.52 -21.46
CA GLN A 460 50.63 -55.69 -22.59
C GLN A 460 49.16 -55.24 -22.47
N VAL A 461 48.26 -56.17 -22.15
CA VAL A 461 46.83 -55.90 -21.88
C VAL A 461 46.67 -54.94 -20.71
N ALA A 462 47.34 -55.17 -19.58
CA ALA A 462 47.26 -54.29 -18.42
C ALA A 462 47.81 -52.87 -18.70
N VAL A 463 48.83 -52.72 -19.55
CA VAL A 463 49.32 -51.41 -20.00
C VAL A 463 48.30 -50.71 -20.89
N ASP A 464 47.62 -51.45 -21.75
CA ASP A 464 46.59 -50.89 -22.63
C ASP A 464 45.32 -50.52 -21.84
N GLU A 465 44.88 -51.33 -20.88
CA GLU A 465 43.81 -50.99 -19.93
C GLU A 465 44.17 -49.76 -19.07
N LEU A 466 45.43 -49.66 -18.60
CA LEU A 466 45.89 -48.51 -17.83
C LEU A 466 46.06 -47.26 -18.70
N ARG A 467 46.34 -47.40 -20.00
CA ARG A 467 46.28 -46.31 -20.98
C ARG A 467 44.85 -45.85 -21.24
N GLU A 468 43.89 -46.77 -21.27
CA GLU A 468 42.46 -46.43 -21.39
C GLU A 468 41.96 -45.70 -20.14
N LEU A 469 42.36 -46.14 -18.95
CA LEU A 469 41.99 -45.50 -17.68
C LEU A 469 42.69 -44.14 -17.44
N ALA A 470 43.96 -44.01 -17.81
CA ALA A 470 44.75 -42.79 -17.55
C ALA A 470 44.48 -41.66 -18.56
N ARG A 471 43.97 -41.98 -19.76
CA ARG A 471 43.58 -40.97 -20.75
C ARG A 471 42.15 -40.50 -20.52
N GLY A 472 41.84 -40.11 -19.28
CA GLY A 472 40.64 -39.34 -18.99
C GLY A 472 40.47 -38.28 -20.06
N VAL A 473 39.36 -38.39 -20.78
CA VAL A 473 39.28 -37.89 -22.14
C VAL A 473 39.14 -36.37 -22.07
N HIS A 474 40.27 -35.68 -22.15
CA HIS A 474 40.38 -34.27 -22.47
C HIS A 474 41.58 -34.13 -23.41
N PRO A 475 41.40 -34.47 -24.70
CA PRO A 475 42.51 -34.59 -25.62
C PRO A 475 43.08 -33.19 -25.89
N ALA A 476 44.40 -33.09 -26.08
CA ALA A 476 45.02 -31.87 -26.60
C ALA A 476 44.31 -31.39 -27.88
N ILE A 477 43.75 -32.32 -28.66
CA ILE A 477 42.89 -32.09 -29.83
C ILE A 477 41.67 -31.21 -29.48
N LEU A 478 41.03 -31.35 -28.31
CA LEU A 478 39.91 -30.48 -27.93
C LEU A 478 40.39 -29.04 -27.66
N THR A 479 41.56 -28.89 -27.05
CA THR A 479 42.15 -27.58 -26.76
C THR A 479 42.69 -26.91 -28.03
N GLU A 480 43.30 -27.66 -28.94
CA GLU A 480 43.95 -27.16 -30.16
C GLU A 480 42.97 -27.03 -31.33
N ASP A 481 42.12 -28.04 -31.54
CA ASP A 481 41.29 -28.21 -32.75
C ASP A 481 39.77 -28.22 -32.48
N GLY A 482 39.32 -28.15 -31.22
CA GLY A 482 37.90 -27.99 -30.86
C GLY A 482 37.06 -29.26 -30.79
N LEU A 483 35.77 -29.08 -30.50
CA LEU A 483 34.84 -30.18 -30.16
C LEU A 483 34.65 -31.17 -31.31
N CYS A 484 34.52 -30.68 -32.54
CA CYS A 484 34.33 -31.52 -33.72
C CYS A 484 35.50 -32.50 -33.91
N ALA A 485 36.73 -31.99 -34.00
CA ALA A 485 37.94 -32.81 -34.15
C ALA A 485 38.13 -33.80 -32.99
N ALA A 486 37.79 -33.39 -31.76
CA ALA A 486 37.89 -34.26 -30.60
C ALA A 486 36.89 -35.44 -30.65
N LEU A 487 35.65 -35.20 -31.11
CA LEU A 487 34.63 -36.24 -31.28
C LEU A 487 34.92 -37.16 -32.47
N GLU A 488 35.46 -36.64 -33.58
CA GLU A 488 35.94 -37.45 -34.71
C GLU A 488 37.05 -38.43 -34.29
N ALA A 489 38.02 -37.93 -33.53
CA ALA A 489 39.10 -38.75 -32.97
C ALA A 489 38.56 -39.83 -32.01
N LEU A 490 37.50 -39.52 -31.26
CA LEU A 490 36.83 -40.46 -30.38
C LEU A 490 36.09 -41.55 -31.19
N ALA A 491 35.36 -41.16 -32.23
CA ALA A 491 34.63 -42.09 -33.08
C ALA A 491 35.54 -43.07 -33.82
N THR A 492 36.68 -42.59 -34.33
CA THR A 492 37.67 -43.42 -35.05
C THR A 492 38.24 -44.55 -34.18
N ARG A 493 38.25 -44.36 -32.85
CA ARG A 493 38.79 -45.32 -31.88
C ARG A 493 37.75 -46.25 -31.28
N SER A 494 36.47 -46.05 -31.61
CA SER A 494 35.37 -46.85 -31.07
C SER A 494 35.33 -48.26 -31.65
N PRO A 495 35.02 -49.30 -30.85
CA PRO A 495 34.85 -50.66 -31.35
C PRO A 495 33.52 -50.88 -32.09
N PHE A 496 32.62 -49.90 -32.11
CA PHE A 496 31.32 -49.93 -32.80
C PHE A 496 31.13 -48.70 -33.71
N PRO A 497 30.31 -48.80 -34.77
CA PRO A 497 30.03 -47.67 -35.66
C PRO A 497 29.39 -46.49 -34.92
N ILE A 498 29.94 -45.29 -35.12
CA ILE A 498 29.39 -44.03 -34.61
C ILE A 498 29.13 -43.11 -35.81
N ALA A 499 27.89 -42.67 -35.97
CA ALA A 499 27.52 -41.62 -36.90
C ALA A 499 27.66 -40.26 -36.19
N LEU A 500 28.49 -39.37 -36.74
CA LEU A 500 28.72 -38.04 -36.20
C LEU A 500 28.03 -36.99 -37.07
N ASP A 501 27.28 -36.09 -36.43
CA ASP A 501 26.81 -34.84 -37.00
C ASP A 501 27.16 -33.70 -36.04
N VAL A 502 28.30 -33.04 -36.26
CA VAL A 502 28.83 -32.04 -35.33
C VAL A 502 29.19 -30.79 -36.11
N GLU A 503 28.70 -29.64 -35.64
CA GLU A 503 29.09 -28.35 -36.20
C GLU A 503 30.54 -28.02 -35.82
N ASP A 504 31.36 -27.68 -36.83
CA ASP A 504 32.75 -27.23 -36.64
C ASP A 504 32.78 -25.75 -36.23
N GLU A 505 32.42 -25.49 -34.96
CA GLU A 505 32.46 -24.17 -34.33
C GLU A 505 33.25 -24.21 -33.01
N ARG A 506 34.04 -23.18 -32.74
CA ARG A 506 34.73 -23.01 -31.45
C ARG A 506 33.80 -22.42 -30.39
N LEU A 507 33.79 -23.04 -29.23
CA LEU A 507 32.96 -22.67 -28.09
C LEU A 507 33.83 -22.31 -26.88
N PRO A 508 33.28 -21.68 -25.81
CA PRO A 508 34.04 -21.47 -24.59
C PRO A 508 34.60 -22.79 -24.05
N GLU A 509 35.88 -22.81 -23.66
CA GLU A 509 36.59 -24.02 -23.21
C GLU A 509 35.80 -24.87 -22.18
N PRO A 510 35.11 -24.30 -21.17
CA PRO A 510 34.32 -25.10 -20.22
C PRO A 510 33.12 -25.81 -20.88
N VAL A 511 32.53 -25.21 -21.92
CA VAL A 511 31.41 -25.76 -22.69
C VAL A 511 31.90 -26.93 -23.53
N GLU A 512 32.98 -26.75 -24.29
CA GLU A 512 33.60 -27.82 -25.08
C GLU A 512 34.04 -28.98 -24.20
N ALA A 513 34.68 -28.69 -23.06
CA ALA A 513 35.09 -29.69 -22.08
C ALA A 513 33.91 -30.51 -21.56
N THR A 514 32.81 -29.85 -21.21
CA THR A 514 31.62 -30.52 -20.67
C THR A 514 30.92 -31.34 -21.74
N ALA A 515 30.73 -30.79 -22.94
CA ALA A 515 30.16 -31.48 -24.09
C ALA A 515 30.95 -32.76 -24.44
N TYR A 516 32.26 -32.64 -24.51
CA TYR A 516 33.15 -33.75 -24.79
C TYR A 516 33.09 -34.81 -23.69
N PHE A 517 33.04 -34.40 -22.43
CA PHE A 517 32.95 -35.31 -21.30
C PHE A 517 31.62 -36.09 -21.28
N VAL A 518 30.51 -35.42 -21.63
CA VAL A 518 29.20 -36.06 -21.81
C VAL A 518 29.28 -37.15 -22.89
N ALA A 519 29.85 -36.85 -24.05
CA ALA A 519 30.00 -37.82 -25.13
C ALA A 519 30.87 -39.02 -24.73
N CYS A 520 31.98 -38.78 -24.03
CA CYS A 520 32.88 -39.86 -23.60
C CYS A 520 32.23 -40.81 -22.60
N GLU A 521 31.55 -40.28 -21.59
CA GLU A 521 30.87 -41.09 -20.58
C GLU A 521 29.66 -41.83 -21.19
N ALA A 522 28.92 -41.17 -22.09
CA ALA A 522 27.82 -41.80 -22.82
C ALA A 522 28.32 -42.99 -23.66
N LEU A 523 29.35 -42.79 -24.48
CA LEU A 523 29.93 -43.85 -25.31
C LEU A 523 30.58 -44.99 -24.48
N ALA A 524 31.18 -44.65 -23.34
CA ALA A 524 31.68 -45.67 -22.41
C ALA A 524 30.54 -46.53 -21.83
N ASN A 525 29.39 -45.93 -21.54
CA ASN A 525 28.20 -46.66 -21.09
C ASN A 525 27.64 -47.55 -22.20
N VAL A 526 27.59 -47.06 -23.45
CA VAL A 526 27.19 -47.85 -24.61
C VAL A 526 28.03 -49.14 -24.69
N GLY A 527 29.37 -49.01 -24.65
CA GLY A 527 30.28 -50.15 -24.78
C GLY A 527 30.18 -51.17 -23.63
N LYS A 528 29.78 -50.73 -22.43
CA LYS A 528 29.66 -51.61 -21.25
C LYS A 528 28.28 -52.25 -21.10
N HIS A 529 27.23 -51.58 -21.56
CA HIS A 529 25.86 -51.88 -21.11
C HIS A 529 24.85 -52.07 -22.23
N SER A 530 25.02 -51.44 -23.40
CA SER A 530 23.93 -51.37 -24.40
C SER A 530 23.88 -52.56 -25.37
N SER A 531 25.02 -53.19 -25.71
CA SER A 531 25.11 -54.10 -26.86
C SER A 531 24.52 -53.51 -28.16
N ALA A 532 24.58 -52.18 -28.31
CA ALA A 532 24.10 -51.44 -29.47
C ALA A 532 24.85 -51.84 -30.76
N SER A 533 24.14 -51.80 -31.87
CA SER A 533 24.67 -52.00 -33.22
C SER A 533 25.02 -50.67 -33.89
N ASN A 534 24.38 -49.58 -33.49
CA ASN A 534 24.61 -48.25 -34.04
C ASN A 534 24.45 -47.16 -32.98
N VAL A 535 25.27 -46.11 -33.07
CA VAL A 535 25.21 -44.95 -32.19
C VAL A 535 25.26 -43.67 -33.02
N THR A 536 24.43 -42.70 -32.71
CA THR A 536 24.52 -41.35 -33.27
C THR A 536 25.02 -40.38 -32.20
N VAL A 537 25.87 -39.45 -32.61
CA VAL A 537 26.32 -38.33 -31.78
C VAL A 537 26.12 -37.05 -32.58
N GLU A 538 25.21 -36.22 -32.09
CA GLU A 538 24.84 -34.94 -32.71
C GLU A 538 25.25 -33.79 -31.78
N ALA A 539 25.85 -32.74 -32.32
CA ALA A 539 26.19 -31.54 -31.54
C ALA A 539 25.96 -30.26 -32.35
N HIS A 540 24.92 -29.52 -31.99
CA HIS A 540 24.45 -28.35 -32.71
C HIS A 540 24.24 -27.16 -31.78
N ARG A 541 24.61 -25.97 -32.24
CA ARG A 541 24.37 -24.73 -31.51
C ARG A 541 23.11 -24.05 -32.03
N HIS A 542 22.15 -23.81 -31.14
CA HIS A 542 20.94 -23.07 -31.47
C HIS A 542 20.62 -22.04 -30.38
N ASN A 543 20.38 -20.78 -30.79
CA ASN A 543 20.03 -19.67 -29.89
C ASN A 543 20.97 -19.49 -28.68
N GLY A 544 22.28 -19.74 -28.86
CA GLY A 544 23.26 -19.58 -27.78
C GLY A 544 23.27 -20.74 -26.77
N VAL A 545 22.70 -21.89 -27.13
CA VAL A 545 22.77 -23.15 -26.39
C VAL A 545 23.36 -24.22 -27.29
N LEU A 546 24.40 -24.91 -26.82
CA LEU A 546 24.91 -26.13 -27.45
C LEU A 546 24.03 -27.29 -26.99
N THR A 547 23.46 -28.03 -27.93
CA THR A 547 22.75 -29.28 -27.67
C THR A 547 23.62 -30.43 -28.12
N VAL A 548 24.02 -31.31 -27.19
CA VAL A 548 24.75 -32.54 -27.46
C VAL A 548 23.82 -33.71 -27.22
N GLU A 549 23.58 -34.51 -28.25
CA GLU A 549 22.69 -35.65 -28.23
C GLU A 549 23.47 -36.92 -28.57
N ILE A 550 23.30 -37.96 -27.74
CA ILE A 550 23.86 -39.29 -27.98
C ILE A 550 22.70 -40.28 -27.92
N ASP A 551 22.47 -41.04 -28.99
CA ASP A 551 21.41 -42.03 -29.11
C ASP A 551 22.01 -43.38 -29.52
N ASP A 552 21.68 -44.45 -28.80
CA ASP A 552 22.07 -45.82 -29.13
C ASP A 552 20.84 -46.72 -29.29
N ASP A 553 20.95 -47.74 -30.16
CA ASP A 553 19.89 -48.71 -30.45
C ASP A 553 19.94 -49.99 -29.59
N GLY A 554 20.64 -49.94 -28.47
CA GLY A 554 20.88 -51.09 -27.61
C GLY A 554 19.76 -51.40 -26.61
N VAL A 555 20.14 -52.05 -25.51
CA VAL A 555 19.25 -52.40 -24.39
C VAL A 555 19.41 -51.35 -23.28
N GLY A 556 18.38 -50.54 -23.10
CA GLY A 556 18.29 -49.44 -22.16
C GLY A 556 18.03 -49.89 -20.73
N GLY A 557 17.44 -48.99 -19.93
CA GLY A 557 17.30 -49.14 -18.47
C GLY A 557 18.31 -48.31 -17.67
N ALA A 558 18.94 -47.31 -18.30
CA ALA A 558 19.85 -46.38 -17.64
C ALA A 558 19.07 -45.41 -16.74
N SER A 559 19.46 -45.30 -15.47
CA SER A 559 18.85 -44.37 -14.51
C SER A 559 19.90 -43.50 -13.80
N ALA A 560 19.67 -42.18 -13.83
CA ALA A 560 20.48 -41.20 -13.10
C ALA A 560 20.46 -41.37 -11.57
N GLN A 561 19.48 -42.11 -11.03
CA GLN A 561 19.34 -42.33 -9.58
C GLN A 561 20.20 -43.49 -9.05
N ASN A 562 20.56 -44.44 -9.92
CA ASN A 562 21.18 -45.71 -9.51
C ASN A 562 22.68 -45.83 -9.89
N GLY A 563 23.23 -44.89 -10.67
CA GLY A 563 24.63 -44.90 -11.12
C GLY A 563 25.38 -43.59 -10.81
N SER A 564 26.64 -43.69 -10.37
CA SER A 564 27.48 -42.53 -10.04
C SER A 564 27.90 -41.70 -11.27
N GLY A 565 28.04 -42.34 -12.44
CA GLY A 565 28.48 -41.68 -13.68
C GLY A 565 27.47 -40.66 -14.22
N LEU A 566 26.22 -41.08 -14.43
CA LEU A 566 25.15 -40.22 -14.96
C LEU A 566 24.79 -39.06 -14.02
N ARG A 567 24.90 -39.28 -12.70
CA ARG A 567 24.70 -38.21 -11.70
C ARG A 567 25.82 -37.17 -11.78
N GLY A 568 27.07 -37.62 -11.97
CA GLY A 568 28.21 -36.73 -12.19
C GLY A 568 28.10 -35.91 -13.49
N LEU A 569 27.52 -36.48 -14.55
CA LEU A 569 27.22 -35.74 -15.78
C LEU A 569 26.19 -34.64 -15.54
N ALA A 570 25.10 -34.94 -14.82
CA ALA A 570 24.07 -33.96 -14.50
C ALA A 570 24.65 -32.80 -13.67
N ASP A 571 25.40 -33.09 -12.62
CA ASP A 571 26.03 -32.07 -11.76
C ASP A 571 26.99 -31.16 -12.56
N ARG A 572 27.72 -31.72 -13.53
CA ARG A 572 28.67 -30.99 -14.38
C ARG A 572 27.96 -30.08 -15.39
N VAL A 573 26.90 -30.56 -16.04
CA VAL A 573 26.10 -29.76 -16.97
C VAL A 573 25.37 -28.63 -16.23
N GLU A 574 24.82 -28.91 -15.05
CA GLU A 574 24.16 -27.91 -14.20
C GLU A 574 25.12 -26.82 -13.70
N ALA A 575 26.41 -27.13 -13.51
CA ALA A 575 27.41 -26.16 -13.09
C ALA A 575 27.63 -25.03 -14.12
N LEU A 576 27.34 -25.30 -15.40
CA LEU A 576 27.34 -24.30 -16.48
C LEU A 576 25.96 -23.70 -16.75
N GLY A 577 24.99 -23.94 -15.87
CA GLY A 577 23.60 -23.51 -16.06
C GLY A 577 22.85 -24.30 -17.13
N GLY A 578 23.38 -25.47 -17.54
CA GLY A 578 22.75 -26.36 -18.50
C GLY A 578 21.80 -27.38 -17.88
N ARG A 579 21.23 -28.24 -18.73
CA ARG A 579 20.32 -29.32 -18.33
C ARG A 579 20.69 -30.63 -19.04
N LEU A 580 20.66 -31.73 -18.29
CA LEU A 580 20.82 -33.09 -18.82
C LEU A 580 19.49 -33.84 -18.78
N VAL A 581 19.10 -34.47 -19.89
CA VAL A 581 17.93 -35.34 -20.01
C VAL A 581 18.41 -36.72 -20.44
N ILE A 582 17.87 -37.75 -19.80
CA ILE A 582 18.18 -39.15 -20.11
C ILE A 582 16.84 -39.85 -20.33
N ASP A 583 16.66 -40.46 -21.50
CA ASP A 583 15.55 -41.31 -21.85
C ASP A 583 16.08 -42.70 -22.21
N SER A 584 15.69 -43.72 -21.45
CA SER A 584 16.26 -45.07 -21.57
C SER A 584 15.19 -46.11 -21.20
N PRO A 585 14.18 -46.33 -22.04
CA PRO A 585 13.13 -47.31 -21.78
C PRO A 585 13.69 -48.74 -21.67
N ASP A 586 13.17 -49.52 -20.74
CA ASP A 586 13.56 -50.93 -20.56
C ASP A 586 13.32 -51.71 -21.87
N GLY A 587 14.40 -52.26 -22.43
CA GLY A 587 14.35 -53.04 -23.68
C GLY A 587 14.34 -52.24 -24.99
N GLY A 588 14.47 -50.90 -24.93
CA GLY A 588 14.75 -50.02 -26.08
C GLY A 588 16.09 -49.31 -25.93
N GLY A 589 16.47 -48.44 -26.87
CA GLY A 589 17.74 -47.71 -26.85
C GLY A 589 17.90 -46.69 -25.70
N THR A 590 19.08 -46.06 -25.59
CA THR A 590 19.31 -44.95 -24.65
C THR A 590 19.61 -43.65 -25.39
N ARG A 591 18.92 -42.58 -24.99
CA ARG A 591 19.10 -41.22 -25.49
C ARG A 591 19.52 -40.28 -24.37
N ILE A 592 20.65 -39.61 -24.54
CA ILE A 592 21.19 -38.62 -23.61
C ILE A 592 21.27 -37.27 -24.32
N VAL A 593 20.60 -36.26 -23.77
CA VAL A 593 20.59 -34.89 -24.30
C VAL A 593 21.13 -33.92 -23.26
N ALA A 594 22.23 -33.24 -23.58
CA ALA A 594 22.81 -32.17 -22.78
C ALA A 594 22.62 -30.81 -23.46
N GLU A 595 21.92 -29.90 -22.80
CA GLU A 595 21.73 -28.52 -23.22
C GLU A 595 22.66 -27.61 -22.41
N ILE A 596 23.65 -26.99 -23.03
CA ILE A 596 24.69 -26.19 -22.36
C ILE A 596 24.67 -24.76 -22.91
N PRO A 597 24.32 -23.74 -22.09
CA PRO A 597 24.41 -22.35 -22.51
C PRO A 597 25.83 -21.98 -22.93
N CYS A 598 25.97 -21.42 -24.13
CA CYS A 598 27.25 -21.05 -24.74
C CYS A 598 27.28 -19.60 -25.25
N ALA A 599 26.24 -18.82 -25.00
CA ALA A 599 26.26 -17.37 -25.20
C ALA A 599 27.00 -16.68 -24.05
N SER A 600 28.16 -16.12 -24.37
CA SER A 600 28.81 -15.06 -23.59
C SER A 600 28.34 -13.68 -24.05
#